data_AF-A0A1D1V7M5-F1
#
_entry.id   AF-A0A1D1V7M5-F1
#
_cell.length_a   1.000
_cell.length_b   1.000
_cell.length_c   1.000
_cell.angle_alpha   90.00
_cell.angle_beta   90.00
_cell.angle_gamma   90.00
#
_symmetry.space_group_name_H-M   'P 1'
#
loop_
_entity.id
_entity.type
_entity.pdbx_description
1 polymer ?
#
loop_
_entity_poly.entity_id
_entity_poly.type
_entity_poly.pdbx_seq_one_letter_code
_entity_poly.pdbx_strand_id
1 'polypeptide(L)'
;MRHSRGRSCEFRLPLAFRVLAPAFSTNILQKPEFQVGLNTVQEGDITLYTNKTTFGFFQDAALRRSSLFRRFIDFHRGFLATASVSTPIDRSTIVVPVTFEVFASLDEIVASLEVMGSEGKRQLANYIGWQLINANFPFLSKDVQEIREKHLRRIKVMNEDTPPVANQTETTCIRTLQAALPLALELLYVKKYVPSDLQPKVAMLISDTEMGFAELLRQASWMTSATKDLALQKLDNMLNFVAFSNEVVNNKPAVNAEYSQVRIEATFFNTIQTVKRYLVNKNLKRLDMVNVRSDPFRFPMDITQVNAYNDFVQNIIFILSGILNAPLYDPQVPQYLNYGAIGAIIGHEITHGFDTTGALFDPNQILRVWWDNATLEAFIQRSQGIVQQYSGFCTAGIGCVNGQLTVGENIADNGGVKAAYRAYFGHFRDRVSGVPEASLPGFTDFTPEQMFFLSYSHVWCGIDRPDQARFYLLNDPHSPGEFRANGPLSNFDDFARAYNCPVGSKMNPLQKFSVW
;
A
#
# COMPACT_ATOMS: atom_id res chain seq x y z
N MET A 1 -4.56 -9.37 -62.25
CA MET A 1 -5.06 -8.06 -62.74
C MET A 1 -6.40 -7.83 -62.04
N ARG A 2 -6.64 -6.83 -61.19
CA ARG A 2 -6.30 -5.40 -61.23
C ARG A 2 -5.75 -4.89 -59.88
N HIS A 3 -4.77 -4.01 -59.99
CA HIS A 3 -4.22 -3.13 -58.96
C HIS A 3 -5.04 -1.84 -58.80
N SER A 4 -5.11 -1.30 -57.58
CA SER A 4 -4.88 0.13 -57.23
C SER A 4 -5.06 0.31 -55.71
N ARG A 5 -3.99 0.43 -54.90
CA ARG A 5 -3.18 1.62 -54.54
C ARG A 5 -3.79 2.56 -53.47
N GLY A 6 -3.04 2.69 -52.36
CA GLY A 6 -2.97 3.85 -51.46
C GLY A 6 -3.89 3.77 -50.22
N ARG A 7 -3.47 4.06 -48.99
CA ARG A 7 -2.27 4.76 -48.47
C ARG A 7 -1.89 4.19 -47.09
N SER A 8 -0.59 4.07 -46.86
CA SER A 8 0.02 3.89 -45.53
C SER A 8 -0.21 5.14 -44.67
N CYS A 9 -0.78 4.96 -43.48
CA CYS A 9 -0.58 5.86 -42.36
C CYS A 9 0.14 5.07 -41.27
N GLU A 10 1.47 5.15 -41.27
CA GLU A 10 2.26 4.91 -40.07
C GLU A 10 1.91 6.00 -39.07
N PHE A 11 1.19 5.64 -38.00
CA PHE A 11 1.17 6.43 -36.78
C PHE A 11 2.25 5.87 -35.85
N ARG A 12 3.40 6.57 -35.79
CA ARG A 12 4.29 6.49 -34.64
C ARG A 12 3.60 7.22 -33.48
N LEU A 13 3.09 6.46 -32.51
CA LEU A 13 2.64 6.99 -31.23
C LEU A 13 3.82 6.92 -30.24
N PRO A 14 4.20 8.02 -29.57
CA PRO A 14 5.15 7.98 -28.46
C PRO A 14 4.58 7.17 -27.29
N LEU A 15 5.44 6.39 -26.63
CA LEU A 15 5.16 5.76 -25.35
C LEU A 15 4.75 6.84 -24.31
N ALA A 16 3.50 6.85 -23.88
CA ALA A 16 3.10 7.39 -22.57
C ALA A 16 1.67 6.96 -22.21
N PHE A 17 1.45 6.70 -20.92
CA PHE A 17 0.18 6.43 -20.23
C PHE A 17 -0.39 4.99 -20.30
N ARG A 18 0.17 4.12 -19.46
CA ARG A 18 -0.55 3.03 -18.81
C ARG A 18 -0.89 3.43 -17.37
N VAL A 19 -2.10 3.92 -17.13
CA VAL A 19 -2.72 3.93 -15.80
C VAL A 19 -4.18 3.52 -16.00
N LEU A 20 -4.52 2.30 -15.62
CA LEU A 20 -5.89 1.81 -15.58
C LEU A 20 -6.31 1.75 -14.11
N ALA A 21 -7.08 2.75 -13.68
CA ALA A 21 -7.75 2.72 -12.37
C ALA A 21 -9.09 1.97 -12.47
N PRO A 22 -9.47 1.16 -11.46
CA PRO A 22 -10.84 0.74 -11.28
C PRO A 22 -11.68 1.91 -10.78
N ALA A 23 -12.85 2.08 -11.37
CA ALA A 23 -13.80 3.16 -11.09
C ALA A 23 -14.44 3.16 -9.68
N PHE A 24 -14.18 2.13 -8.87
CA PHE A 24 -14.55 2.01 -7.45
C PHE A 24 -13.38 1.51 -6.61
N SER A 25 -12.15 1.75 -7.05
CA SER A 25 -11.00 1.52 -6.20
C SER A 25 -11.05 2.46 -5.00
N THR A 26 -11.59 1.97 -3.89
CA THR A 26 -11.10 2.26 -2.54
C THR A 26 -9.93 1.36 -2.20
N ASN A 27 -9.10 0.97 -3.18
CA ASN A 27 -7.70 1.22 -2.86
C ASN A 27 -7.73 2.72 -2.56
N ILE A 28 -7.74 3.07 -1.26
CA ILE A 28 -6.80 4.05 -0.72
C ILE A 28 -5.69 3.97 -1.72
N LEU A 29 -5.57 4.99 -2.58
CA LEU A 29 -4.46 5.10 -3.51
C LEU A 29 -3.33 4.45 -2.74
N GLN A 30 -2.89 3.24 -3.14
CA GLN A 30 -1.61 2.74 -2.70
C GLN A 30 -0.79 3.86 -3.26
N LYS A 31 -0.53 4.85 -2.38
CA LYS A 31 0.05 6.14 -2.73
C LYS A 31 1.22 5.65 -3.53
N PRO A 32 1.34 5.93 -4.84
CA PRO A 32 2.41 5.37 -5.65
C PRO A 32 3.63 5.54 -4.78
N GLU A 33 4.12 4.42 -4.23
CA GLU A 33 4.94 4.49 -3.03
C GLU A 33 6.05 5.42 -3.42
N PHE A 34 6.28 6.43 -2.59
CA PHE A 34 7.21 7.48 -2.91
C PHE A 34 8.57 6.79 -3.16
N GLN A 35 8.84 6.45 -4.42
CA GLN A 35 9.93 5.58 -4.91
C GLN A 35 11.29 6.27 -4.79
N VAL A 36 11.36 7.26 -3.91
CA VAL A 36 12.46 8.16 -3.65
C VAL A 36 13.11 7.87 -2.30
N GLY A 37 12.55 6.95 -1.50
CA GLY A 37 12.98 6.61 -0.13
C GLY A 37 14.50 6.67 0.06
N LEU A 38 15.25 5.78 -0.60
CA LEU A 38 16.70 5.73 -0.40
C LEU A 38 17.45 6.96 -0.95
N ASN A 39 17.07 7.46 -2.14
CA ASN A 39 17.74 8.62 -2.74
C ASN A 39 17.55 9.89 -1.91
N THR A 40 16.36 10.09 -1.36
CA THR A 40 16.09 11.25 -0.50
C THR A 40 16.70 11.10 0.89
N VAL A 41 16.69 9.90 1.48
CA VAL A 41 17.44 9.62 2.70
C VAL A 41 18.92 9.92 2.47
N GLN A 42 19.47 9.58 1.30
CA GLN A 42 20.85 9.85 0.91
C GLN A 42 21.15 11.33 0.68
N GLU A 43 20.23 12.08 0.09
CA GLU A 43 20.39 13.52 -0.16
C GLU A 43 20.08 14.38 1.08
N GLY A 44 19.41 13.82 2.09
CA GLY A 44 18.97 14.55 3.29
C GLY A 44 17.90 15.62 3.00
N ASP A 45 17.36 15.66 1.78
CA ASP A 45 16.50 16.73 1.31
C ASP A 45 15.01 16.33 1.34
N ILE A 46 14.38 16.58 2.49
CA ILE A 46 12.92 16.38 2.68
C ILE A 46 12.06 17.27 1.77
N THR A 47 12.63 18.27 1.09
CA THR A 47 11.86 19.11 0.15
C THR A 47 11.41 18.33 -1.09
N LEU A 48 12.11 17.25 -1.44
CA LEU A 48 11.69 16.29 -2.47
C LEU A 48 10.34 15.63 -2.15
N TYR A 49 9.97 15.51 -0.87
CA TYR A 49 8.66 15.00 -0.42
C TYR A 49 7.61 16.08 -0.24
N THR A 50 8.05 17.30 0.07
CA THR A 50 7.16 18.42 0.36
C THR A 50 7.53 19.58 -0.52
N ASN A 51 7.00 19.58 -1.75
CA ASN A 51 6.88 20.78 -2.59
C ASN A 51 5.89 21.80 -1.98
N LYS A 52 5.83 21.89 -0.65
CA LYS A 52 4.89 22.70 0.11
C LYS A 52 5.08 24.14 -0.34
N THR A 53 4.02 24.70 -0.90
CA THR A 53 4.04 26.04 -1.47
C THR A 53 2.69 26.70 -1.29
N THR A 54 2.57 27.96 -1.67
CA THR A 54 1.29 28.66 -1.67
C THR A 54 0.55 28.40 -2.97
N PHE A 55 -0.78 28.39 -2.91
CA PHE A 55 -1.61 28.14 -4.08
C PHE A 55 -1.36 29.19 -5.18
N GLY A 56 -1.14 30.45 -4.78
CA GLY A 56 -0.80 31.55 -5.66
C GLY A 56 0.54 31.35 -6.35
N PHE A 57 1.58 30.97 -5.60
CA PHE A 57 2.88 30.65 -6.20
C PHE A 57 2.74 29.48 -7.16
N PHE A 58 2.08 28.38 -6.76
CA PHE A 58 1.89 27.22 -7.63
C PHE A 58 1.18 27.57 -8.94
N GLN A 59 0.06 28.30 -8.86
CA GLN A 59 -0.67 28.73 -10.05
C GLN A 59 0.20 29.62 -10.94
N ASP A 60 0.86 30.62 -10.37
CA ASP A 60 1.71 31.54 -11.12
C ASP A 60 2.98 30.88 -11.64
N ALA A 61 3.40 29.76 -11.05
CA ALA A 61 4.65 29.10 -11.38
C ALA A 61 4.48 27.96 -12.39
N ALA A 62 3.46 27.11 -12.22
CA ALA A 62 3.20 25.94 -13.05
C ALA A 62 2.10 26.17 -14.11
N LEU A 63 1.13 27.05 -13.87
CA LEU A 63 -0.13 27.09 -14.61
C LEU A 63 -0.37 28.43 -15.32
N ARG A 64 0.60 28.85 -16.15
CA ARG A 64 0.68 30.22 -16.69
C ARG A 64 0.14 30.36 -18.12
N ARG A 65 0.18 29.27 -18.89
CA ARG A 65 -0.01 29.29 -20.34
C ARG A 65 -1.49 29.22 -20.70
N SER A 66 -2.19 28.25 -20.12
CA SER A 66 -3.61 27.99 -20.41
C SER A 66 -4.51 29.06 -19.79
N SER A 67 -5.47 29.55 -20.56
CA SER A 67 -6.51 30.45 -20.04
C SER A 67 -7.44 29.75 -19.04
N LEU A 68 -7.64 28.43 -19.18
CA LEU A 68 -8.44 27.62 -18.26
C LEU A 68 -7.83 27.56 -16.85
N PHE A 69 -6.51 27.39 -16.74
CA PHE A 69 -5.86 27.29 -15.45
C PHE A 69 -5.63 28.64 -14.74
N ARG A 70 -5.86 29.78 -15.41
CA ARG A 70 -5.88 31.09 -14.73
C ARG A 70 -6.93 31.18 -13.62
N ARG A 71 -7.99 30.38 -13.72
CA ARG A 71 -9.08 30.29 -12.73
C ARG A 71 -8.93 29.10 -11.79
N PHE A 72 -7.73 28.52 -11.65
CA PHE A 72 -7.53 27.28 -10.89
C PHE A 72 -7.96 27.42 -9.42
N ILE A 73 -7.62 28.53 -8.75
CA ILE A 73 -8.06 28.79 -7.38
C ILE A 73 -9.60 28.96 -7.31
N ASP A 74 -10.20 29.69 -8.25
CA ASP A 74 -11.66 29.89 -8.27
C ASP A 74 -12.42 28.60 -8.57
N PHE A 75 -11.86 27.73 -9.41
CA PHE A 75 -12.38 26.39 -9.65
C PHE A 75 -12.40 25.58 -8.35
N HIS A 76 -11.31 25.59 -7.57
CA HIS A 76 -11.27 24.88 -6.29
C HIS A 76 -12.27 25.46 -5.28
N ARG A 77 -12.39 26.79 -5.19
CA ARG A 77 -13.42 27.43 -4.36
C ARG A 77 -14.83 26.98 -4.74
N GLY A 78 -15.15 27.02 -6.04
CA GLY A 78 -16.44 26.59 -6.55
C GLY A 78 -16.71 25.11 -6.26
N PHE A 79 -15.71 24.26 -6.49
CA PHE A 79 -15.81 22.82 -6.24
C PHE A 79 -16.03 22.51 -4.75
N LEU A 80 -15.28 23.15 -3.86
CA LEU A 80 -15.43 23.02 -2.41
C LEU A 80 -16.79 23.52 -1.91
N ALA A 81 -17.29 24.61 -2.49
CA ALA A 81 -18.62 25.12 -2.18
C ALA A 81 -19.72 24.10 -2.51
N THR A 82 -19.56 23.27 -3.55
CA THR A 82 -20.52 22.19 -3.86
C THR A 82 -20.64 21.12 -2.77
N ALA A 83 -19.59 20.96 -1.96
CA ALA A 83 -19.56 20.06 -0.80
C ALA A 83 -19.85 20.78 0.53
N SER A 84 -20.21 22.07 0.47
CA SER A 84 -20.44 22.92 1.66
C SER A 84 -19.22 23.01 2.58
N VAL A 85 -18.02 23.03 2.00
CA VAL A 85 -16.78 23.23 2.76
C VAL A 85 -16.66 24.71 3.15
N SER A 86 -16.42 24.96 4.43
CA SER A 86 -16.33 26.32 5.01
C SER A 86 -14.91 26.91 4.98
N THR A 87 -13.90 26.06 4.90
CA THR A 87 -12.48 26.43 4.94
C THR A 87 -12.16 27.34 3.76
N PRO A 88 -11.75 28.59 4.01
CA PRO A 88 -11.44 29.52 2.94
C PRO A 88 -10.16 29.08 2.22
N ILE A 89 -10.21 29.12 0.89
CA ILE A 89 -9.03 28.92 0.06
C ILE A 89 -8.72 30.21 -0.70
N ASP A 90 -7.46 30.61 -0.69
CA ASP A 90 -6.94 31.76 -1.39
C ASP A 90 -5.51 31.51 -1.90
N ARG A 91 -4.86 32.58 -2.36
CA ARG A 91 -3.51 32.52 -2.91
C ARG A 91 -2.45 32.21 -1.85
N SER A 92 -2.72 32.49 -0.58
CA SER A 92 -1.83 32.19 0.55
C SER A 92 -2.01 30.77 1.09
N THR A 93 -3.13 30.11 0.76
CA THR A 93 -3.39 28.72 1.17
C THR A 93 -2.23 27.81 0.79
N ILE A 94 -1.80 27.02 1.76
CA ILE A 94 -0.70 26.09 1.58
C ILE A 94 -1.19 24.83 0.86
N VAL A 95 -0.46 24.42 -0.16
CA VAL A 95 -0.72 23.23 -0.98
C VAL A 95 0.55 22.39 -1.11
N VAL A 96 0.38 21.09 -1.36
CA VAL A 96 1.47 20.15 -1.62
C VAL A 96 1.26 19.52 -3.01
N PRO A 97 1.81 20.14 -4.09
CA PRO A 97 1.79 19.57 -5.42
C PRO A 97 2.81 18.44 -5.51
N VAL A 98 2.32 17.20 -5.54
CA VAL A 98 3.17 16.00 -5.55
C VAL A 98 4.12 15.99 -6.76
N THR A 99 3.68 16.48 -7.93
CA THR A 99 4.48 16.50 -9.17
C THR A 99 4.31 17.83 -9.90
N PHE A 100 5.17 18.81 -9.62
CA PHE A 100 5.06 20.17 -10.17
C PHE A 100 5.19 20.17 -11.71
N GLU A 101 6.13 19.40 -12.24
CA GLU A 101 6.48 19.31 -13.65
C GLU A 101 5.34 18.73 -14.48
N VAL A 102 4.58 17.79 -13.91
CA VAL A 102 3.40 17.19 -14.56
C VAL A 102 2.32 18.26 -14.77
N PHE A 103 2.08 19.13 -13.80
CA PHE A 103 1.13 20.22 -13.94
C PHE A 103 1.60 21.26 -14.94
N ALA A 104 2.90 21.61 -14.94
CA ALA A 104 3.47 22.52 -15.92
C ALA A 104 3.39 21.99 -17.36
N SER A 105 3.60 20.69 -17.54
CA SER A 105 3.46 20.02 -18.84
C SER A 105 1.99 19.95 -19.27
N LEU A 106 1.08 19.68 -18.33
CA LEU A 106 -0.36 19.68 -18.59
C LEU A 106 -0.87 21.07 -19.03
N ASP A 107 -0.41 22.13 -18.36
CA ASP A 107 -0.70 23.52 -18.74
C ASP A 107 -0.28 23.84 -20.18
N GLU A 108 0.90 23.38 -20.59
CA GLU A 108 1.39 23.52 -21.96
C GLU A 108 0.53 22.78 -22.98
N ILE A 109 0.17 21.52 -22.68
CA ILE A 109 -0.71 20.72 -23.55
C ILE A 109 -2.06 21.42 -23.71
N VAL A 110 -2.68 21.84 -22.62
CA VAL A 110 -3.99 22.50 -22.66
C VAL A 110 -3.91 23.84 -23.41
N ALA A 111 -2.86 24.64 -23.20
CA ALA A 111 -2.65 25.88 -23.94
C ALA A 111 -2.50 25.64 -25.45
N SER A 112 -1.80 24.58 -25.85
CA SER A 112 -1.67 24.20 -27.27
C SER A 112 -3.03 23.89 -27.91
N LEU A 113 -3.93 23.24 -27.18
CA LEU A 113 -5.30 22.96 -27.62
C LEU A 113 -6.14 24.24 -27.69
N GLU A 114 -5.95 25.21 -26.79
CA GLU A 114 -6.66 26.50 -26.87
C GLU A 114 -6.30 27.28 -28.14
N VAL A 115 -5.02 27.25 -28.55
CA VAL A 115 -4.53 27.90 -29.79
C VAL A 115 -5.20 27.30 -31.04
N MET A 116 -5.56 26.01 -31.01
CA MET A 116 -6.26 25.33 -32.10
C MET A 116 -7.75 25.71 -32.21
N GLY A 117 -8.26 26.60 -31.36
CA GLY A 117 -9.62 27.12 -31.44
C GLY A 117 -10.69 26.05 -31.23
N SER A 118 -11.67 25.96 -32.15
CA SER A 118 -12.79 25.02 -32.04
C SER A 118 -12.34 23.55 -32.05
N GLU A 119 -11.31 23.22 -32.82
CA GLU A 119 -10.81 21.86 -32.94
C GLU A 119 -10.14 21.39 -31.64
N GLY A 120 -9.28 22.21 -31.04
CA GLY A 120 -8.65 21.84 -29.76
C GLY A 120 -9.66 21.79 -28.60
N LYS A 121 -10.66 22.67 -28.59
CA LYS A 121 -11.80 22.55 -27.65
C LYS A 121 -12.53 21.21 -27.81
N ARG A 122 -12.76 20.77 -29.04
CA ARG A 122 -13.38 19.47 -29.34
C ARG A 122 -12.50 18.31 -28.86
N GLN A 123 -11.19 18.37 -29.08
CA GLN A 123 -10.26 17.34 -28.62
C GLN A 123 -10.22 17.25 -27.09
N LEU A 124 -10.17 18.39 -26.40
CA LEU A 124 -10.24 18.42 -24.94
C LEU A 124 -11.56 17.86 -24.41
N ALA A 125 -12.69 18.25 -25.02
CA ALA A 125 -14.00 17.73 -24.66
C ALA A 125 -14.11 16.21 -24.90
N ASN A 126 -13.57 15.70 -26.01
CA ASN A 126 -13.51 14.26 -26.28
C ASN A 126 -12.67 13.51 -25.24
N TYR A 127 -11.51 14.06 -24.85
CA TYR A 127 -10.68 13.47 -23.80
C TYR A 127 -11.42 13.42 -22.46
N ILE A 128 -12.02 14.53 -22.01
CA ILE A 128 -12.79 14.58 -20.77
C ILE A 128 -13.98 13.61 -20.83
N GLY A 129 -14.70 13.59 -21.96
CA GLY A 129 -15.81 12.65 -22.18
C GLY A 129 -15.37 11.20 -22.14
N TRP A 130 -14.21 10.87 -22.74
CA TRP A 130 -13.62 9.54 -22.65
C TRP A 130 -13.23 9.17 -21.21
N GLN A 131 -12.63 10.08 -20.44
CA GLN A 131 -12.32 9.84 -19.04
C GLN A 131 -13.58 9.59 -18.20
N LEU A 132 -14.67 10.32 -18.47
CA LEU A 132 -15.96 10.10 -17.81
C LEU A 132 -16.54 8.72 -18.12
N ILE A 133 -16.50 8.30 -19.39
CA ILE A 133 -16.92 6.94 -19.80
C ILE A 133 -16.02 5.91 -19.13
N ASN A 134 -14.70 6.13 -19.15
CA ASN A 134 -13.72 5.21 -18.59
C ASN A 134 -13.93 4.99 -17.09
N ALA A 135 -14.17 6.07 -16.35
CA ALA A 135 -14.48 6.07 -14.93
C ALA A 135 -15.87 5.48 -14.60
N ASN A 136 -16.69 5.11 -15.58
CA ASN A 136 -17.99 4.48 -15.36
C ASN A 136 -18.14 3.12 -16.03
N PHE A 137 -17.18 2.66 -16.84
CA PHE A 137 -17.24 1.38 -17.56
C PHE A 137 -17.79 0.21 -16.73
N PRO A 138 -17.33 -0.05 -15.49
CA PRO A 138 -17.82 -1.21 -14.73
C PRO A 138 -19.31 -1.15 -14.32
N PHE A 139 -19.97 0.00 -14.48
CA PHE A 139 -21.37 0.25 -14.12
C PHE A 139 -22.27 0.46 -15.33
N LEU A 140 -21.71 0.36 -16.54
CA LEU A 140 -22.48 0.45 -17.79
C LEU A 140 -23.09 -0.90 -18.15
N SER A 141 -23.88 -0.93 -19.22
CA SER A 141 -24.49 -2.15 -19.72
C SER A 141 -23.45 -3.20 -20.13
N LYS A 142 -23.86 -4.47 -20.09
CA LYS A 142 -23.00 -5.63 -20.33
C LYS A 142 -22.26 -5.56 -21.68
N ASP A 143 -22.94 -5.16 -22.75
CA ASP A 143 -22.39 -4.99 -24.09
C ASP A 143 -21.21 -3.99 -24.12
N VAL A 144 -21.32 -2.89 -23.37
CA VAL A 144 -20.25 -1.89 -23.26
C VAL A 144 -19.06 -2.44 -22.46
N GLN A 145 -19.33 -3.20 -21.40
CA GLN A 145 -18.28 -3.86 -20.62
C GLN A 145 -17.53 -4.90 -21.47
N GLU A 146 -18.24 -5.71 -22.26
CA GLU A 146 -17.64 -6.71 -23.17
C GLU A 146 -16.75 -6.06 -24.25
N ILE A 147 -17.12 -4.88 -24.77
CA ILE A 147 -16.26 -4.11 -25.68
C ILE A 147 -14.94 -3.75 -25.00
N ARG A 148 -14.99 -3.27 -23.74
CA ARG A 148 -13.79 -2.95 -22.97
C ARG A 148 -12.95 -4.20 -22.73
N GLU A 149 -13.57 -5.31 -22.31
CA GLU A 149 -12.86 -6.58 -22.08
C GLU A 149 -12.14 -7.05 -23.34
N LYS A 150 -12.83 -7.08 -24.48
CA LYS A 150 -12.24 -7.46 -25.77
C LYS A 150 -11.04 -6.59 -26.12
N HIS A 151 -11.14 -5.28 -25.88
CA HIS A 151 -10.03 -4.36 -26.07
C HIS A 151 -8.86 -4.68 -25.12
N LEU A 152 -9.13 -4.83 -23.82
CA LEU A 152 -8.11 -5.14 -22.81
C LEU A 152 -7.40 -6.48 -23.07
N ARG A 153 -8.12 -7.49 -23.56
CA ARG A 153 -7.53 -8.77 -24.00
C ARG A 153 -6.64 -8.59 -25.22
N ARG A 154 -7.11 -7.83 -26.22
CA ARG A 154 -6.32 -7.53 -27.43
C ARG A 154 -5.00 -6.81 -27.12
N ILE A 155 -5.00 -5.90 -26.14
CA ILE A 155 -3.78 -5.17 -25.72
C ILE A 155 -3.00 -5.89 -24.60
N LYS A 156 -3.38 -7.15 -24.27
CA LYS A 156 -2.75 -8.00 -23.25
C LYS A 156 -2.69 -7.37 -21.86
N VAL A 157 -3.68 -6.54 -21.53
CA VAL A 157 -3.89 -6.03 -20.17
C VAL A 157 -4.80 -6.99 -19.38
N MET A 158 -5.75 -7.63 -20.05
CA MET A 158 -6.59 -8.67 -19.47
C MET A 158 -6.23 -10.01 -20.10
N ASN A 159 -6.10 -11.06 -19.30
CA ASN A 159 -5.71 -12.39 -19.78
C ASN A 159 -6.89 -13.09 -20.47
N GLU A 160 -6.61 -14.00 -21.40
CA GLU A 160 -7.65 -14.77 -22.11
C GLU A 160 -8.46 -15.68 -21.16
N ASP A 161 -7.85 -16.18 -20.10
CA ASP A 161 -8.52 -17.05 -19.12
C ASP A 161 -9.26 -16.28 -18.02
N THR A 162 -9.15 -14.94 -17.98
CA THR A 162 -9.94 -14.14 -17.04
C THR A 162 -11.42 -14.43 -17.30
N PRO A 163 -12.22 -14.81 -16.29
CA PRO A 163 -13.64 -15.09 -16.50
C PRO A 163 -14.31 -13.87 -17.14
N PRO A 164 -15.17 -14.04 -18.17
CA PRO A 164 -15.87 -12.90 -18.75
C PRO A 164 -16.66 -12.14 -17.69
N VAL A 165 -16.80 -10.82 -17.83
CA VAL A 165 -17.63 -9.97 -16.96
C VAL A 165 -19.03 -10.56 -16.78
N ALA A 166 -19.56 -11.24 -17.80
CA ALA A 166 -20.83 -11.97 -17.75
C ALA A 166 -20.94 -12.98 -16.60
N ASN A 167 -19.82 -13.52 -16.10
CA ASN A 167 -19.77 -14.54 -15.06
C ASN A 167 -19.31 -13.99 -13.69
N GLN A 168 -19.04 -12.69 -13.56
CA GLN A 168 -18.42 -12.10 -12.36
C GLN A 168 -19.35 -11.19 -11.53
N THR A 169 -20.68 -11.34 -11.64
CA THR A 169 -21.62 -10.35 -11.08
C THR A 169 -21.54 -10.24 -9.56
N GLU A 170 -21.55 -11.36 -8.82
CA GLU A 170 -21.57 -11.34 -7.36
C GLU A 170 -20.27 -10.76 -6.77
N THR A 171 -19.11 -11.26 -7.18
CA THR A 171 -17.81 -10.76 -6.72
C THR A 171 -17.64 -9.27 -7.02
N THR A 172 -18.10 -8.80 -8.18
CA THR A 172 -18.05 -7.38 -8.55
C THR A 172 -18.98 -6.54 -7.67
N CYS A 173 -20.18 -7.04 -7.37
CA CYS A 173 -21.10 -6.39 -6.44
C CYS A 173 -20.53 -6.31 -5.03
N ILE A 174 -19.89 -7.38 -4.52
CA ILE A 174 -19.23 -7.39 -3.20
C ILE A 174 -18.12 -6.34 -3.15
N ARG A 175 -17.24 -6.29 -4.15
CA ARG A 175 -16.18 -5.27 -4.24
C ARG A 175 -16.73 -3.85 -4.30
N THR A 176 -17.85 -3.67 -4.99
CA THR A 176 -18.53 -2.36 -5.03
C THR A 176 -19.07 -1.98 -3.65
N LEU A 177 -19.63 -2.92 -2.90
CA LEU A 177 -20.10 -2.69 -1.52
C LEU A 177 -18.96 -2.40 -0.55
N GLN A 178 -17.87 -3.16 -0.63
CA GLN A 178 -16.63 -2.94 0.13
C GLN A 178 -16.13 -1.50 -0.05
N ALA A 179 -16.15 -1.00 -1.29
CA ALA A 179 -15.74 0.37 -1.61
C ALA A 179 -16.76 1.45 -1.24
N ALA A 180 -18.05 1.17 -1.43
CA ALA A 180 -19.11 2.15 -1.23
C ALA A 180 -19.47 2.35 0.24
N LEU A 181 -19.59 1.24 0.98
CA LEU A 181 -20.20 1.18 2.31
C LEU A 181 -19.39 0.30 3.30
N PRO A 182 -18.07 0.53 3.45
CA PRO A 182 -17.20 -0.30 4.28
C PRO A 182 -17.67 -0.45 5.73
N LEU A 183 -18.17 0.62 6.37
CA LEU A 183 -18.63 0.56 7.77
C LEU A 183 -19.88 -0.30 7.95
N ALA A 184 -20.79 -0.28 6.96
CA ALA A 184 -21.98 -1.13 7.00
C ALA A 184 -21.59 -2.61 6.83
N LEU A 185 -20.61 -2.88 5.96
CA LEU A 185 -20.08 -4.22 5.77
C LEU A 185 -19.35 -4.73 7.03
N GLU A 186 -18.56 -3.86 7.68
CA GLU A 186 -17.89 -4.15 8.95
C GLU A 186 -18.87 -4.64 10.02
N LEU A 187 -20.00 -3.93 10.22
CA LEU A 187 -21.06 -4.36 11.16
C LEU A 187 -21.55 -5.78 10.88
N LEU A 188 -21.77 -6.10 9.60
CA LEU A 188 -22.31 -7.40 9.20
C LEU A 188 -21.26 -8.51 9.31
N TYR A 189 -20.02 -8.21 8.91
CA TYR A 189 -18.92 -9.16 8.90
C TYR A 189 -18.52 -9.54 10.32
N VAL A 190 -18.28 -8.55 11.19
CA VAL A 190 -17.86 -8.80 12.58
C VAL A 190 -18.90 -9.62 13.32
N LYS A 191 -20.18 -9.24 13.21
CA LYS A 191 -21.28 -9.97 13.87
C LYS A 191 -21.36 -11.45 13.46
N LYS A 192 -20.98 -11.77 12.22
CA LYS A 192 -21.17 -13.12 11.67
C LYS A 192 -19.93 -14.00 11.77
N TYR A 193 -18.74 -13.43 11.58
CA TYR A 193 -17.52 -14.20 11.33
C TYR A 193 -16.44 -14.02 12.38
N VAL A 194 -16.48 -12.94 13.18
CA VAL A 194 -15.38 -12.61 14.08
C VAL A 194 -15.64 -13.13 15.50
N PRO A 195 -14.79 -14.03 16.03
CA PRO A 195 -14.87 -14.48 17.41
C PRO A 195 -14.66 -13.32 18.41
N SER A 196 -15.36 -13.36 19.53
CA SER A 196 -15.31 -12.30 20.55
C SER A 196 -13.93 -12.15 21.23
N ASP A 197 -13.10 -13.19 21.18
CA ASP A 197 -11.77 -13.24 21.79
C ASP A 197 -10.63 -12.97 20.78
N LEU A 198 -10.94 -12.63 19.52
CA LEU A 198 -9.94 -12.39 18.49
C LEU A 198 -9.03 -11.19 18.81
N GLN A 199 -9.61 -10.04 19.13
CA GLN A 199 -8.86 -8.81 19.37
C GLN A 199 -7.83 -8.94 20.51
N PRO A 200 -8.17 -9.46 21.71
CA PRO A 200 -7.18 -9.64 22.77
C PRO A 200 -6.01 -10.56 22.38
N LYS A 201 -6.28 -11.65 21.65
CA LYS A 201 -5.24 -12.58 21.21
C LYS A 201 -4.29 -11.95 20.20
N VAL A 202 -4.82 -11.23 19.22
CA VAL A 202 -4.01 -10.55 18.19
C VAL A 202 -3.25 -9.37 18.79
N ALA A 203 -3.86 -8.61 19.71
CA ALA A 203 -3.18 -7.52 20.40
C ALA A 203 -1.95 -8.01 21.20
N MET A 204 -2.04 -9.19 21.82
CA MET A 204 -0.89 -9.80 22.50
C MET A 204 0.22 -10.19 21.52
N LEU A 205 -0.14 -10.74 20.36
CA LEU A 205 0.82 -11.08 19.30
C LEU A 205 1.53 -9.83 18.77
N ILE A 206 0.79 -8.72 18.58
CA ILE A 206 1.37 -7.43 18.21
C ILE A 206 2.35 -6.95 19.27
N SER A 207 1.94 -6.93 20.54
CA SER A 207 2.80 -6.49 21.65
C SER A 207 4.09 -7.30 21.74
N ASP A 208 4.02 -8.62 21.57
CA ASP A 208 5.22 -9.47 21.54
C ASP A 208 6.14 -9.12 20.38
N THR A 209 5.58 -8.78 19.22
CA THR A 209 6.34 -8.42 18.02
C THR A 209 6.96 -7.03 18.15
N GLU A 210 6.29 -6.07 18.78
CA GLU A 210 6.86 -4.78 19.16
C GLU A 210 8.03 -4.96 20.12
N MET A 211 7.90 -5.84 21.13
CA MET A 211 9.03 -6.16 22.02
C MET A 211 10.20 -6.79 21.27
N GLY A 212 9.92 -7.74 20.37
CA GLY A 212 10.93 -8.34 19.51
C GLY A 212 11.65 -7.32 18.62
N PHE A 213 10.91 -6.36 18.05
CA PHE A 213 11.50 -5.28 17.26
C PHE A 213 12.29 -4.28 18.13
N ALA A 214 11.82 -3.99 19.35
CA ALA A 214 12.56 -3.16 20.30
C ALA A 214 13.92 -3.77 20.68
N GLU A 215 14.03 -5.10 20.75
CA GLU A 215 15.32 -5.77 20.92
C GLU A 215 16.26 -5.56 19.73
N LEU A 216 15.74 -5.63 18.50
CA LEU A 216 16.51 -5.33 17.29
C LEU A 216 17.07 -3.91 17.32
N LEU A 217 16.23 -2.91 17.66
CA LEU A 217 16.66 -1.51 17.81
C LEU A 217 17.77 -1.34 18.85
N ARG A 218 17.66 -2.01 20.01
CA ARG A 218 18.70 -1.94 21.05
C ARG A 218 20.01 -2.56 20.58
N GLN A 219 19.94 -3.68 19.87
CA GLN A 219 21.10 -4.43 19.38
C GLN A 219 21.75 -3.84 18.12
N ALA A 220 21.09 -2.89 17.45
CA ALA A 220 21.61 -2.19 16.26
C ALA A 220 22.91 -1.42 16.57
N SER A 221 24.06 -2.09 16.50
CA SER A 221 25.38 -1.51 16.86
C SER A 221 25.82 -0.34 15.97
N TRP A 222 25.12 -0.13 14.85
CA TRP A 222 25.37 0.92 13.88
C TRP A 222 24.63 2.23 14.17
N MET A 223 23.74 2.26 15.17
CA MET A 223 23.05 3.46 15.62
C MET A 223 23.69 4.04 16.88
N THR A 224 23.70 5.37 17.00
CA THR A 224 24.08 6.02 18.25
C THR A 224 23.02 5.80 19.34
N SER A 225 23.41 5.90 20.61
CA SER A 225 22.47 5.73 21.74
C SER A 225 21.29 6.72 21.66
N ALA A 226 21.57 7.98 21.33
CA ALA A 226 20.52 9.01 21.24
C ALA A 226 19.50 8.70 20.13
N THR A 227 19.97 8.24 18.97
CA THR A 227 19.06 7.88 17.86
C THR A 227 18.27 6.60 18.17
N LYS A 228 18.85 5.65 18.93
CA LYS A 228 18.11 4.47 19.44
C LYS A 228 16.99 4.87 20.39
N ASP A 229 17.23 5.80 21.31
CA ASP A 229 16.21 6.27 22.25
C ASP A 229 15.03 6.90 21.52
N LEU A 230 15.29 7.71 20.49
CA LEU A 230 14.25 8.26 19.62
C LEU A 230 13.52 7.17 18.81
N ALA A 231 14.23 6.18 18.29
CA ALA A 231 13.61 5.08 17.56
C ALA A 231 12.69 4.23 18.46
N LEU A 232 13.11 3.96 19.70
CA LEU A 232 12.28 3.30 20.70
C LEU A 232 11.06 4.15 21.07
N GLN A 233 11.22 5.48 21.19
CA GLN A 233 10.08 6.38 21.40
C GLN A 233 9.10 6.35 20.22
N LYS A 234 9.59 6.28 18.98
CA LYS A 234 8.73 6.16 17.80
C LYS A 234 7.93 4.86 17.81
N LEU A 235 8.58 3.75 18.19
CA LEU A 235 7.93 2.45 18.34
C LEU A 235 6.86 2.49 19.43
N ASP A 236 7.16 3.07 20.59
CA ASP A 236 6.20 3.24 21.71
C ASP A 236 4.99 4.12 21.31
N ASN A 237 5.22 5.11 20.45
CA ASN A 237 4.17 5.98 19.92
C ASN A 237 3.35 5.34 18.77
N MET A 238 3.70 4.13 18.31
CA MET A 238 3.00 3.44 17.23
C MET A 238 1.62 2.97 17.71
N LEU A 239 0.57 3.24 16.94
CA LEU A 239 -0.78 2.77 17.27
C LEU A 239 -1.10 1.49 16.51
N ASN A 240 -1.96 0.67 17.12
CA ASN A 240 -2.35 -0.62 16.59
C ASN A 240 -3.85 -0.64 16.30
N PHE A 241 -4.22 -0.75 15.03
CA PHE A 241 -5.59 -1.10 14.64
C PHE A 241 -5.72 -2.63 14.55
N VAL A 242 -6.56 -3.20 15.40
CA VAL A 242 -6.66 -4.66 15.58
C VAL A 242 -8.01 -5.17 15.09
N ALA A 243 -8.00 -5.83 13.93
CA ALA A 243 -9.12 -6.48 13.24
C ALA A 243 -10.24 -5.55 12.76
N PHE A 244 -10.89 -4.82 13.67
CA PHE A 244 -12.07 -3.98 13.42
C PHE A 244 -12.22 -2.88 14.48
N SER A 245 -13.08 -1.89 14.24
CA SER A 245 -13.37 -0.80 15.17
C SER A 245 -14.53 -1.11 16.11
N ASN A 246 -14.25 -1.15 17.41
CA ASN A 246 -15.29 -1.25 18.45
C ASN A 246 -16.23 -0.03 18.44
N GLU A 247 -15.74 1.14 18.06
CA GLU A 247 -16.57 2.34 17.95
C GLU A 247 -17.63 2.20 16.85
N VAL A 248 -17.26 1.60 15.72
CA VAL A 248 -18.18 1.33 14.61
C VAL A 248 -19.17 0.25 15.00
N VAL A 249 -18.67 -0.91 15.46
CA VAL A 249 -19.48 -2.10 15.78
C VAL A 249 -20.51 -1.83 16.87
N ASN A 250 -20.15 -1.02 17.88
CA ASN A 250 -21.05 -0.70 18.99
C ASN A 250 -21.95 0.52 18.72
N ASN A 251 -21.80 1.22 17.59
CA ASN A 251 -22.55 2.45 17.29
C ASN A 251 -23.27 2.41 15.94
N LYS A 252 -24.21 1.48 15.80
CA LYS A 252 -25.12 1.42 14.63
C LYS A 252 -25.81 2.76 14.32
N PRO A 253 -26.28 3.57 15.30
CA PRO A 253 -26.84 4.89 15.00
C PRO A 253 -25.86 5.83 14.27
N ALA A 254 -24.58 5.86 14.66
CA ALA A 254 -23.57 6.64 13.96
C ALA A 254 -23.33 6.14 12.53
N VAL A 255 -23.30 4.83 12.31
CA VAL A 255 -23.20 4.25 10.95
C VAL A 255 -24.40 4.63 10.09
N ASN A 256 -25.62 4.61 10.66
CA ASN A 256 -26.82 5.07 9.94
C ASN A 256 -26.75 6.57 9.60
N ALA A 257 -26.25 7.39 10.52
CA ALA A 257 -26.08 8.83 10.31
C ALA A 257 -25.04 9.11 9.21
N GLU A 258 -23.93 8.38 9.21
CA GLU A 258 -22.86 8.48 8.21
C GLU A 258 -23.38 8.24 6.79
N TYR A 259 -24.25 7.25 6.61
CA TYR A 259 -24.84 6.92 5.32
C TYR A 259 -26.21 7.55 5.06
N SER A 260 -26.66 8.49 5.89
CA SER A 260 -27.99 9.12 5.78
C SER A 260 -28.22 9.86 4.45
N GLN A 261 -27.14 10.30 3.79
CA GLN A 261 -27.19 10.97 2.49
C GLN A 261 -27.09 10.01 1.30
N VAL A 262 -26.76 8.74 1.53
CA VAL A 262 -26.70 7.72 0.48
C VAL A 262 -28.11 7.26 0.17
N ARG A 263 -28.53 7.43 -1.09
CA ARG A 263 -29.82 6.96 -1.60
C ARG A 263 -29.62 5.82 -2.58
N ILE A 264 -30.36 4.74 -2.36
CA ILE A 264 -30.50 3.66 -3.33
C ILE A 264 -31.56 4.10 -4.34
N GLU A 265 -31.13 4.28 -5.57
CA GLU A 265 -31.95 4.79 -6.67
C GLU A 265 -32.60 3.63 -7.45
N ALA A 266 -33.55 3.95 -8.32
CA ALA A 266 -34.25 2.95 -9.14
C ALA A 266 -33.33 2.15 -10.08
N THR A 267 -32.16 2.70 -10.42
CA THR A 267 -31.16 2.01 -11.24
C THR A 267 -29.83 1.89 -10.49
N PHE A 268 -29.11 0.81 -10.80
CA PHE A 268 -27.77 0.59 -10.25
C PHE A 268 -26.82 1.75 -10.61
N PHE A 269 -26.85 2.22 -11.87
CA PHE A 269 -26.03 3.35 -12.31
C PHE A 269 -26.30 4.62 -11.48
N ASN A 270 -27.57 4.96 -11.24
CA ASN A 270 -27.90 6.16 -10.46
C ASN A 270 -27.49 6.01 -8.98
N THR A 271 -27.67 4.81 -8.40
CA THR A 271 -27.20 4.50 -7.04
C THR A 271 -25.69 4.75 -6.92
N ILE A 272 -24.94 4.27 -7.91
CA ILE A 272 -23.50 4.44 -8.01
C ILE A 272 -23.10 5.92 -8.12
N GLN A 273 -23.83 6.74 -8.89
CA GLN A 273 -23.55 8.18 -8.95
C GLN A 273 -23.84 8.88 -7.62
N THR A 274 -24.90 8.49 -6.91
CA THR A 274 -25.22 9.03 -5.58
C THR A 274 -24.13 8.68 -4.56
N VAL A 275 -23.66 7.42 -4.55
CA VAL A 275 -22.54 6.98 -3.70
C VAL A 275 -21.27 7.77 -4.02
N LYS A 276 -20.88 7.89 -5.30
CA LYS A 276 -19.69 8.64 -5.71
C LYS A 276 -19.73 10.08 -5.24
N ARG A 277 -20.89 10.76 -5.38
CA ARG A 277 -21.07 12.13 -4.91
C ARG A 277 -20.90 12.23 -3.39
N TYR A 278 -21.52 11.31 -2.64
CA TYR A 278 -21.35 11.25 -1.20
C TYR A 278 -19.88 11.06 -0.80
N LEU A 279 -19.16 10.12 -1.40
CA LEU A 279 -17.74 9.86 -1.10
C LEU A 279 -16.84 11.07 -1.41
N VAL A 280 -17.07 11.74 -2.56
CA VAL A 280 -16.35 12.98 -2.91
C VAL A 280 -16.63 14.08 -1.89
N ASN A 281 -17.90 14.33 -1.57
CA ASN A 281 -18.28 15.36 -0.60
C ASN A 281 -17.70 15.07 0.79
N LYS A 282 -17.73 13.81 1.23
CA LYS A 282 -17.12 13.36 2.49
C LYS A 282 -15.62 13.66 2.51
N ASN A 283 -14.91 13.35 1.43
CA ASN A 283 -13.47 13.61 1.37
C ASN A 283 -13.15 15.11 1.38
N LEU A 284 -13.90 15.93 0.63
CA LEU A 284 -13.69 17.39 0.60
C LEU A 284 -13.97 18.04 1.96
N LYS A 285 -15.01 17.60 2.68
CA LYS A 285 -15.34 18.10 4.02
C LYS A 285 -14.25 17.85 5.06
N ARG A 286 -13.28 16.98 4.79
CA ARG A 286 -12.13 16.79 5.70
C ARG A 286 -11.30 18.06 5.88
N LEU A 287 -11.37 19.03 4.95
CA LEU A 287 -10.69 20.32 5.11
C LEU A 287 -11.22 21.13 6.30
N ASP A 288 -12.50 20.98 6.65
CA ASP A 288 -13.12 21.65 7.80
C ASP A 288 -12.91 20.91 9.12
N MET A 289 -12.29 19.73 9.07
CA MET A 289 -12.20 18.83 10.21
C MET A 289 -10.85 18.93 10.89
N VAL A 290 -10.86 18.86 12.22
CA VAL A 290 -9.65 18.62 12.99
C VAL A 290 -9.11 17.23 12.62
N ASN A 291 -7.82 17.16 12.31
CA ASN A 291 -7.16 15.88 12.07
C ASN A 291 -7.09 15.09 13.38
N VAL A 292 -7.88 14.01 13.48
CA VAL A 292 -7.82 13.07 14.59
C VAL A 292 -7.22 11.77 14.06
N ARG A 293 -6.11 11.37 14.68
CA ARG A 293 -5.42 10.11 14.38
C ARG A 293 -6.38 8.94 14.56
N SER A 294 -6.34 7.95 13.67
CA SER A 294 -7.13 6.71 13.76
C SER A 294 -8.66 6.86 13.84
N ASP A 295 -9.25 7.96 13.37
CA ASP A 295 -10.72 8.12 13.37
C ASP A 295 -11.39 7.17 12.34
N PRO A 296 -12.14 6.14 12.79
CA PRO A 296 -12.66 5.10 11.92
C PRO A 296 -13.81 5.58 11.02
N PHE A 297 -14.52 6.65 11.41
CA PHE A 297 -15.58 7.23 10.58
C PHE A 297 -15.01 8.16 9.51
N ARG A 298 -13.91 8.85 9.81
CA ARG A 298 -13.19 9.66 8.82
C ARG A 298 -12.44 8.81 7.83
N PHE A 299 -11.73 7.77 8.27
CA PHE A 299 -10.92 6.88 7.44
C PHE A 299 -11.48 5.45 7.51
N PRO A 300 -12.69 5.21 6.97
CA PRO A 300 -13.28 3.89 7.04
C PRO A 300 -12.48 2.92 6.18
N MET A 301 -12.23 1.74 6.75
CA MET A 301 -11.43 0.70 6.13
C MET A 301 -12.32 -0.47 5.74
N ASP A 302 -11.97 -1.13 4.63
CA ASP A 302 -12.52 -2.44 4.33
C ASP A 302 -11.77 -3.50 5.16
N ILE A 303 -12.27 -3.76 6.36
CA ILE A 303 -11.71 -4.76 7.29
C ILE A 303 -11.78 -6.19 6.77
N THR A 304 -12.48 -6.43 5.65
CA THR A 304 -12.60 -7.77 5.04
C THR A 304 -11.49 -8.09 4.06
N GLN A 305 -10.61 -7.12 3.77
CA GLN A 305 -9.41 -7.37 2.95
C GLN A 305 -8.45 -8.31 3.67
N VAL A 306 -7.89 -9.25 2.91
CA VAL A 306 -6.76 -10.08 3.35
C VAL A 306 -5.50 -9.25 3.20
N ASN A 307 -5.31 -8.29 4.10
CA ASN A 307 -4.16 -7.39 4.05
C ASN A 307 -3.80 -6.82 5.44
N ALA A 308 -2.57 -6.35 5.53
CA ALA A 308 -2.05 -5.48 6.59
C ALA A 308 -1.32 -4.30 5.94
N TYR A 309 -1.16 -3.18 6.65
CA TYR A 309 -0.34 -2.07 6.15
C TYR A 309 0.07 -1.12 7.28
N ASN A 310 1.15 -0.37 7.06
CA ASN A 310 1.60 0.73 7.90
C ASN A 310 1.20 2.08 7.28
N ASP A 311 0.50 2.93 8.05
CA ASP A 311 0.41 4.35 7.74
C ASP A 311 1.54 5.09 8.45
N PHE A 312 2.68 5.22 7.79
CA PHE A 312 3.88 5.86 8.36
C PHE A 312 3.68 7.36 8.64
N VAL A 313 2.71 8.00 7.98
CA VAL A 313 2.36 9.41 8.25
C VAL A 313 1.64 9.52 9.59
N GLN A 314 0.79 8.56 9.92
CA GLN A 314 0.10 8.51 11.20
C GLN A 314 0.81 7.61 12.22
N ASN A 315 1.90 6.94 11.87
CA ASN A 315 2.57 5.92 12.70
C ASN A 315 1.59 4.87 13.24
N ILE A 316 0.77 4.26 12.37
CA ILE A 316 -0.24 3.26 12.75
C ILE A 316 0.00 2.00 11.93
N ILE A 317 -0.02 0.82 12.56
CA ILE A 317 -0.16 -0.45 11.84
C ILE A 317 -1.61 -0.93 11.86
N PHE A 318 -2.06 -1.45 10.71
CA PHE A 318 -3.40 -1.97 10.53
C PHE A 318 -3.36 -3.45 10.24
N ILE A 319 -3.90 -4.25 11.16
CA ILE A 319 -4.08 -5.68 10.98
C ILE A 319 -5.58 -5.93 10.79
N LEU A 320 -6.01 -6.13 9.53
CA LEU A 320 -7.44 -6.18 9.18
C LEU A 320 -8.06 -7.54 9.51
N SER A 321 -9.36 -7.59 9.79
CA SER A 321 -10.01 -8.86 10.14
C SER A 321 -9.94 -9.92 9.04
N GLY A 322 -9.84 -9.55 7.76
CA GLY A 322 -9.74 -10.49 6.65
C GLY A 322 -8.44 -11.30 6.65
N ILE A 323 -7.32 -10.74 7.12
CA ILE A 323 -6.03 -11.44 7.17
C ILE A 323 -5.93 -12.44 8.33
N LEU A 324 -6.78 -12.30 9.34
CA LEU A 324 -6.78 -13.10 10.57
C LEU A 324 -7.53 -14.43 10.39
N ASN A 325 -7.16 -15.18 9.36
CA ASN A 325 -7.70 -16.48 9.01
C ASN A 325 -6.57 -17.45 8.63
N ALA A 326 -6.83 -18.76 8.72
CA ALA A 326 -5.88 -19.77 8.26
C ALA A 326 -5.59 -19.60 6.75
N PRO A 327 -4.34 -19.82 6.31
CA PRO A 327 -3.20 -20.30 7.08
C PRO A 327 -2.38 -19.21 7.78
N LEU A 328 -2.76 -17.93 7.70
CA LEU A 328 -1.98 -16.82 8.25
C LEU A 328 -2.14 -16.69 9.77
N TYR A 329 -3.33 -16.96 10.29
CA TYR A 329 -3.62 -17.01 11.71
C TYR A 329 -4.64 -18.10 12.03
N ASP A 330 -4.29 -19.01 12.94
CA ASP A 330 -5.21 -19.98 13.51
C ASP A 330 -4.97 -20.08 15.03
N PRO A 331 -5.95 -19.71 15.88
CA PRO A 331 -5.78 -19.79 17.32
C PRO A 331 -5.70 -21.22 17.87
N GLN A 332 -5.97 -22.25 17.04
CA GLN A 332 -5.99 -23.65 17.44
C GLN A 332 -4.67 -24.39 17.14
N VAL A 333 -3.75 -23.77 16.41
CA VAL A 333 -2.44 -24.36 16.10
C VAL A 333 -1.35 -23.85 17.05
N PRO A 334 -0.21 -24.56 17.16
CA PRO A 334 0.92 -24.08 17.94
C PRO A 334 1.39 -22.69 17.50
N GLN A 335 1.74 -21.82 18.45
CA GLN A 335 1.96 -20.41 18.18
C GLN A 335 3.21 -20.15 17.34
N TYR A 336 4.23 -21.02 17.34
CA TYR A 336 5.36 -20.87 16.41
C TYR A 336 4.93 -20.75 14.94
N LEU A 337 3.78 -21.33 14.56
CA LEU A 337 3.20 -21.16 13.22
C LEU A 337 2.60 -19.78 13.02
N ASN A 338 1.81 -19.28 13.98
CA ASN A 338 1.21 -17.95 13.94
C ASN A 338 2.29 -16.85 13.93
N TYR A 339 3.32 -16.98 14.76
CA TYR A 339 4.42 -16.01 14.75
C TYR A 339 5.23 -16.09 13.46
N GLY A 340 5.43 -17.28 12.88
CA GLY A 340 6.08 -17.43 11.57
C GLY A 340 5.27 -16.82 10.44
N ALA A 341 3.93 -16.82 10.52
CA ALA A 341 3.04 -16.24 9.52
C ALA A 341 2.60 -14.81 9.89
N ILE A 342 1.45 -14.64 10.56
CA ILE A 342 0.93 -13.31 10.90
C ILE A 342 1.90 -12.48 11.78
N GLY A 343 2.71 -13.11 12.63
CA GLY A 343 3.73 -12.40 13.42
C GLY A 343 4.80 -11.77 12.53
N ALA A 344 5.28 -12.48 11.50
CA ALA A 344 6.22 -11.93 10.55
C ALA A 344 5.62 -10.78 9.73
N ILE A 345 4.33 -10.86 9.39
CA ILE A 345 3.58 -9.78 8.73
C ILE A 345 3.44 -8.57 9.67
N ILE A 346 3.11 -8.77 10.94
CA ILE A 346 3.06 -7.68 11.92
C ILE A 346 4.43 -7.04 12.09
N GLY A 347 5.49 -7.83 12.18
CA GLY A 347 6.86 -7.33 12.25
C GLY A 347 7.25 -6.55 10.99
N HIS A 348 6.77 -6.98 9.82
CA HIS A 348 6.95 -6.29 8.55
C HIS A 348 6.28 -4.90 8.60
N GLU A 349 5.02 -4.82 9.06
CA GLU A 349 4.33 -3.53 9.23
C GLU A 349 4.99 -2.62 10.27
N ILE A 350 5.49 -3.16 11.38
CA ILE A 350 6.26 -2.37 12.36
C ILE A 350 7.52 -1.81 11.70
N THR A 351 8.20 -2.64 10.90
CA THR A 351 9.45 -2.27 10.23
C THR A 351 9.26 -1.16 9.19
N HIS A 352 8.10 -1.06 8.53
CA HIS A 352 7.77 0.09 7.67
C HIS A 352 7.80 1.44 8.40
N GLY A 353 7.62 1.46 9.72
CA GLY A 353 7.87 2.67 10.52
C GLY A 353 9.33 3.13 10.49
N PHE A 354 10.26 2.28 10.06
CA PHE A 354 11.71 2.52 10.10
C PHE A 354 12.41 2.20 8.77
N ASP A 355 11.67 1.87 7.71
CA ASP A 355 12.26 1.63 6.39
C ASP A 355 12.70 2.95 5.72
N THR A 356 13.03 2.90 4.42
CA THR A 356 13.49 4.08 3.67
C THR A 356 12.51 5.24 3.63
N THR A 357 11.20 4.99 3.82
CA THR A 357 10.16 6.02 3.79
C THR A 357 9.69 6.36 5.19
N GLY A 358 9.44 5.36 6.03
CA GLY A 358 9.05 5.55 7.42
C GLY A 358 10.11 6.27 8.24
N ALA A 359 11.40 6.02 7.99
CA ALA A 359 12.49 6.70 8.68
C ALA A 359 12.49 8.24 8.50
N LEU A 360 11.78 8.78 7.50
CA LEU A 360 11.67 10.23 7.30
C LEU A 360 10.74 10.92 8.30
N PHE A 361 9.90 10.17 9.02
CA PHE A 361 8.98 10.67 10.03
C PHE A 361 9.57 10.44 11.42
N ASP A 362 9.64 11.50 12.22
CA ASP A 362 10.15 11.41 13.59
C ASP A 362 9.13 10.78 14.56
N PRO A 363 9.47 10.62 15.85
CA PRO A 363 8.55 10.08 16.86
C PRO A 363 7.25 10.88 17.05
N ASN A 364 7.21 12.14 16.59
CA ASN A 364 6.05 13.03 16.62
C ASN A 364 5.34 13.13 15.25
N GLN A 365 5.66 12.24 14.31
CA GLN A 365 5.09 12.17 12.96
C GLN A 365 5.39 13.42 12.11
N ILE A 366 6.46 14.14 12.43
CA ILE A 366 6.96 15.26 11.65
C ILE A 366 7.95 14.73 10.62
N LEU A 367 7.72 15.07 9.35
CA LEU A 367 8.67 14.81 8.27
C LEU A 367 9.93 15.67 8.47
N ARG A 368 11.04 15.06 8.88
CA ARG A 368 12.34 15.71 9.09
C ARG A 368 13.47 14.69 9.16
N VAL A 369 14.71 15.14 8.95
CA VAL A 369 15.88 14.35 9.33
C VAL A 369 16.04 14.40 10.84
N TRP A 370 15.89 13.28 11.53
CA TRP A 370 15.97 13.17 13.00
C TRP A 370 17.03 12.18 13.48
N TRP A 371 17.71 11.49 12.55
CA TRP A 371 18.89 10.69 12.85
C TRP A 371 20.15 11.55 12.80
N ASP A 372 21.11 11.24 13.65
CA ASP A 372 22.45 11.81 13.52
C ASP A 372 23.13 11.31 12.23
N ASN A 373 24.13 12.06 11.76
CA ASN A 373 24.78 11.81 10.47
C ASN A 373 25.42 10.41 10.39
N ALA A 374 26.02 9.91 11.48
CA ALA A 374 26.66 8.60 11.49
C ALA A 374 25.62 7.47 11.37
N THR A 375 24.50 7.59 12.08
CA THR A 375 23.38 6.64 11.96
C THR A 375 22.76 6.67 10.57
N LEU A 376 22.58 7.87 9.99
CA LEU A 376 22.03 8.04 8.64
C LEU A 376 22.92 7.39 7.56
N GLU A 377 24.23 7.68 7.58
CA GLU A 377 25.21 7.09 6.66
C GLU A 377 25.23 5.56 6.77
N ALA A 378 25.22 5.02 7.99
CA ALA A 378 25.20 3.58 8.22
C ALA A 378 23.91 2.92 7.73
N PHE A 379 22.75 3.56 7.89
CA PHE A 379 21.48 3.06 7.35
C PHE A 379 21.51 3.01 5.82
N ILE A 380 22.00 4.08 5.17
CA ILE A 380 22.12 4.14 3.70
C ILE A 380 23.01 3.00 3.20
N GLN A 381 24.19 2.81 3.82
CA GLN A 381 25.12 1.76 3.43
C GLN A 381 24.50 0.36 3.56
N ARG A 382 23.78 0.09 4.66
CA ARG A 382 23.12 -1.20 4.88
C ARG A 382 21.99 -1.44 3.90
N SER A 383 21.20 -0.41 3.62
CA SER A 383 20.11 -0.46 2.65
C SER A 383 20.65 -0.68 1.22
N GLN A 384 21.77 -0.07 0.86
CA GLN A 384 22.45 -0.35 -0.42
C GLN A 384 22.92 -1.80 -0.53
N GLY A 385 23.32 -2.43 0.58
CA GLY A 385 23.60 -3.86 0.63
C GLY A 385 22.38 -4.73 0.30
N ILE A 386 21.21 -4.38 0.83
CA ILE A 386 19.93 -5.01 0.47
C ILE A 386 19.61 -4.79 -1.02
N VAL A 387 19.76 -3.56 -1.53
CA VAL A 387 19.58 -3.26 -2.96
C VAL A 387 20.48 -4.15 -3.82
N GLN A 388 21.77 -4.28 -3.47
CA GLN A 388 22.72 -5.09 -4.21
C GLN A 388 22.33 -6.57 -4.19
N GLN A 389 21.98 -7.10 -3.02
CA GLN A 389 21.55 -8.49 -2.87
C GLN A 389 20.36 -8.81 -3.76
N TYR A 390 19.30 -8.02 -3.64
CA TYR A 390 18.05 -8.29 -4.36
C TYR A 390 18.19 -8.02 -5.86
N SER A 391 19.02 -7.05 -6.29
CA SER A 391 19.31 -6.85 -7.71
C SER A 391 20.00 -8.04 -8.38
N GLY A 392 20.61 -8.94 -7.59
CA GLY A 392 21.17 -10.20 -8.06
C GLY A 392 20.16 -11.35 -8.21
N PHE A 393 18.92 -11.18 -7.76
CA PHE A 393 17.87 -12.20 -7.85
C PHE A 393 17.15 -12.13 -9.21
N CYS A 394 17.15 -13.24 -9.94
CA CYS A 394 16.55 -13.33 -11.26
C CYS A 394 15.72 -14.61 -11.42
N THR A 395 14.57 -14.47 -12.08
CA THR A 395 13.73 -15.60 -12.50
C THR A 395 13.96 -15.85 -13.99
N ALA A 396 14.39 -17.07 -14.32
CA ALA A 396 14.80 -17.43 -15.67
C ALA A 396 13.70 -17.16 -16.71
N GLY A 397 14.04 -16.46 -17.79
CA GLY A 397 13.09 -16.09 -18.86
C GLY A 397 12.11 -14.95 -18.52
N ILE A 398 12.15 -14.43 -17.29
CA ILE A 398 11.30 -13.31 -16.83
C ILE A 398 12.12 -12.03 -16.70
N GLY A 399 13.11 -12.02 -15.80
CA GLY A 399 13.91 -10.83 -15.49
C GLY A 399 14.52 -10.89 -14.10
N CYS A 400 15.18 -9.81 -13.70
CA CYS A 400 15.77 -9.66 -12.37
C CYS A 400 15.00 -8.63 -11.54
N VAL A 401 15.03 -8.78 -10.22
CA VAL A 401 14.42 -7.85 -9.28
C VAL A 401 15.12 -6.49 -9.39
N ASN A 402 14.34 -5.42 -9.39
CA ASN A 402 14.88 -4.08 -9.21
C ASN A 402 15.05 -3.83 -7.71
N GLY A 403 16.27 -4.01 -7.20
CA GLY A 403 16.55 -3.86 -5.76
C GLY A 403 16.27 -2.45 -5.23
N GLN A 404 16.39 -1.42 -6.08
CA GLN A 404 16.10 -0.03 -5.70
C GLN A 404 14.59 0.20 -5.53
N LEU A 405 13.80 -0.37 -6.44
CA LEU A 405 12.34 -0.32 -6.36
C LEU A 405 11.83 -1.06 -5.10
N THR A 406 12.46 -2.17 -4.76
CA THR A 406 11.95 -3.10 -3.73
C THR A 406 12.56 -2.92 -2.34
N VAL A 407 13.45 -1.95 -2.16
CA VAL A 407 14.26 -1.83 -0.93
C VAL A 407 13.44 -1.66 0.35
N GLY A 408 12.35 -0.89 0.32
CA GLY A 408 11.48 -0.68 1.49
C GLY A 408 10.88 -2.00 1.97
N GLU A 409 10.20 -2.71 1.07
CA GLU A 409 9.61 -4.03 1.29
C GLU A 409 10.66 -5.07 1.73
N ASN A 410 11.83 -5.08 1.10
CA ASN A 410 12.89 -6.02 1.43
C ASN A 410 13.46 -5.77 2.83
N ILE A 411 13.57 -4.51 3.26
CA ILE A 411 13.95 -4.16 4.65
C ILE A 411 12.86 -4.62 5.60
N ALA A 412 11.59 -4.39 5.26
CA ALA A 412 10.44 -4.78 6.07
C ALA A 412 10.35 -6.31 6.25
N ASP A 413 10.57 -7.10 5.21
CA ASP A 413 10.62 -8.57 5.31
C ASP A 413 11.76 -9.07 6.19
N ASN A 414 12.96 -8.48 6.03
CA ASN A 414 14.14 -8.86 6.82
C ASN A 414 13.95 -8.52 8.30
N GLY A 415 13.44 -7.32 8.62
CA GLY A 415 13.15 -6.91 9.98
C GLY A 415 12.00 -7.69 10.59
N GLY A 416 10.93 -7.90 9.82
CA GLY A 416 9.70 -8.52 10.30
C GLY A 416 9.85 -9.96 10.73
N VAL A 417 10.51 -10.80 9.92
CA VAL A 417 10.76 -12.20 10.31
C VAL A 417 11.66 -12.32 11.54
N LYS A 418 12.62 -11.40 11.71
CA LYS A 418 13.50 -11.35 12.88
C LYS A 418 12.76 -10.90 14.13
N ALA A 419 11.94 -9.86 14.02
CA ALA A 419 11.11 -9.37 15.11
C ALA A 419 10.14 -10.46 15.59
N ALA A 420 9.48 -11.15 14.66
CA ALA A 420 8.56 -12.24 14.98
C ALA A 420 9.26 -13.46 15.61
N TYR A 421 10.47 -13.79 15.15
CA TYR A 421 11.27 -14.85 15.76
C TYR A 421 11.65 -14.50 17.21
N ARG A 422 12.10 -13.27 17.46
CA ARG A 422 12.39 -12.76 18.81
C ARG A 422 11.13 -12.72 19.68
N ALA A 423 10.01 -12.30 19.12
CA ALA A 423 8.71 -12.28 19.79
C ALA A 423 8.32 -13.67 20.30
N TYR A 424 8.44 -14.69 19.45
CA TYR A 424 8.10 -16.04 19.86
C TYR A 424 9.12 -16.64 20.83
N PHE A 425 10.38 -16.74 20.42
CA PHE A 425 11.42 -17.48 21.14
C PHE A 425 12.03 -16.70 22.32
N GLY A 426 11.86 -15.39 22.38
CA GLY A 426 12.40 -14.51 23.45
C GLY A 426 11.35 -13.93 24.39
N HIS A 427 10.06 -13.89 24.01
CA HIS A 427 9.01 -13.30 24.86
C HIS A 427 7.85 -14.26 25.11
N PHE A 428 7.17 -14.73 24.06
CA PHE A 428 5.97 -15.55 24.20
C PHE A 428 6.27 -16.86 24.94
N ARG A 429 7.25 -17.62 24.46
CA ARG A 429 7.62 -18.92 25.04
C ARG A 429 7.95 -18.78 26.53
N ASP A 430 8.77 -17.78 26.86
CA ASP A 430 9.25 -17.54 28.22
C ASP A 430 8.12 -17.08 29.15
N ARG A 431 7.14 -16.31 28.65
CA ARG A 431 5.95 -15.90 29.41
C ARG A 431 4.98 -17.04 29.71
N VAL A 432 4.78 -17.98 28.77
CA VAL A 432 3.75 -19.02 28.91
C VAL A 432 4.22 -20.22 29.72
N SER A 433 5.40 -20.78 29.42
CA SER A 433 5.88 -21.97 30.13
C SER A 433 7.40 -22.15 30.17
N GLY A 434 8.15 -21.42 29.34
CA GLY A 434 9.58 -21.65 29.11
C GLY A 434 9.91 -22.97 28.40
N VAL A 435 8.90 -23.78 28.05
CA VAL A 435 9.04 -25.08 27.37
C VAL A 435 8.52 -24.95 25.94
N PRO A 436 9.14 -25.60 24.95
CA PRO A 436 8.61 -25.63 23.59
C PRO A 436 7.18 -26.19 23.53
N GLU A 437 6.34 -25.58 22.70
CA GLU A 437 5.01 -26.12 22.41
C GLU A 437 5.10 -27.48 21.71
N ALA A 438 4.00 -28.25 21.77
CA ALA A 438 3.93 -29.55 21.13
C ALA A 438 4.12 -29.45 19.60
N SER A 439 4.78 -30.45 19.03
CA SER A 439 4.91 -30.59 17.58
C SER A 439 3.53 -30.77 16.94
N LEU A 440 3.37 -30.22 15.74
CA LEU A 440 2.18 -30.43 14.94
C LEU A 440 2.07 -31.92 14.54
N PRO A 441 0.90 -32.56 14.67
CA PRO A 441 0.72 -33.95 14.25
C PRO A 441 1.14 -34.15 12.78
N GLY A 442 1.95 -35.19 12.51
CA GLY A 442 2.53 -35.45 11.19
C GLY A 442 3.84 -34.70 10.90
N PHE A 443 4.29 -33.81 11.77
CA PHE A 443 5.53 -33.03 11.66
C PHE A 443 6.42 -33.19 12.90
N THR A 444 6.38 -34.35 13.56
CA THR A 444 7.14 -34.61 14.79
C THR A 444 8.66 -34.61 14.59
N ASP A 445 9.11 -34.76 13.34
CA ASP A 445 10.53 -34.72 12.96
C ASP A 445 11.08 -33.29 12.80
N PHE A 446 10.21 -32.27 12.89
CA PHE A 446 10.59 -30.87 12.81
C PHE A 446 10.58 -30.20 14.18
N THR A 447 11.59 -29.37 14.44
CA THR A 447 11.62 -28.52 15.64
C THR A 447 10.68 -27.32 15.47
N PRO A 448 10.25 -26.66 16.56
CA PRO A 448 9.49 -25.41 16.50
C PRO A 448 10.19 -24.31 15.68
N GLU A 449 11.52 -24.21 15.76
CA GLU A 449 12.32 -23.26 14.95
C GLU A 449 12.19 -23.57 13.45
N GLN A 450 12.29 -24.84 13.07
CA GLN A 450 12.12 -25.23 11.67
C GLN A 450 10.69 -24.96 11.20
N MET A 451 9.69 -25.31 12.02
CA MET A 451 8.28 -25.06 11.69
C MET A 451 7.94 -23.56 11.62
N PHE A 452 8.57 -22.71 12.42
CA PHE A 452 8.44 -21.25 12.31
C PHE A 452 8.87 -20.77 10.92
N PHE A 453 10.06 -21.16 10.46
CA PHE A 453 10.57 -20.74 9.16
C PHE A 453 9.81 -21.37 7.98
N LEU A 454 9.30 -22.59 8.16
CA LEU A 454 8.41 -23.22 7.20
C LEU A 454 7.08 -22.46 7.10
N SER A 455 6.49 -22.06 8.23
CA SER A 455 5.28 -21.23 8.28
C SER A 455 5.49 -19.89 7.56
N TYR A 456 6.60 -19.21 7.85
CA TYR A 456 6.99 -17.98 7.16
C TYR A 456 7.10 -18.17 5.65
N SER A 457 7.79 -19.21 5.21
CA SER A 457 7.98 -19.48 3.78
C SER A 457 6.67 -19.83 3.08
N HIS A 458 5.74 -20.49 3.78
CA HIS A 458 4.45 -20.90 3.25
C HIS A 458 3.53 -19.71 2.92
N VAL A 459 3.67 -18.58 3.64
CA VAL A 459 2.96 -17.32 3.32
C VAL A 459 3.19 -16.90 1.87
N TRP A 460 4.39 -17.15 1.34
CA TRP A 460 4.82 -16.70 0.02
C TRP A 460 4.62 -17.72 -1.10
N CYS A 461 3.96 -18.86 -0.82
CA CYS A 461 3.65 -19.85 -1.83
C CYS A 461 2.68 -19.28 -2.89
N GLY A 462 3.17 -19.09 -4.10
CA GLY A 462 2.39 -18.62 -5.24
C GLY A 462 3.16 -18.78 -6.54
N ILE A 463 2.45 -18.66 -7.66
CA ILE A 463 3.07 -18.65 -8.98
C ILE A 463 2.37 -17.62 -9.85
N ASP A 464 3.18 -16.80 -10.52
CA ASP A 464 2.70 -15.80 -11.47
C ASP A 464 2.83 -16.31 -12.90
N ARG A 465 1.92 -15.83 -13.76
CA ARG A 465 2.06 -16.01 -15.21
C ARG A 465 3.25 -15.18 -15.71
N PRO A 466 4.00 -15.63 -16.74
CA PRO A 466 5.20 -14.93 -17.19
C PRO A 466 5.03 -13.43 -17.50
N ASP A 467 3.97 -13.04 -18.22
CA ASP A 467 3.73 -11.64 -18.56
C ASP A 467 3.31 -10.80 -17.33
N GLN A 468 2.62 -11.42 -16.37
CA GLN A 468 2.27 -10.79 -15.10
C GLN A 468 3.49 -10.62 -14.19
N ALA A 469 4.34 -11.65 -14.09
CA ALA A 469 5.61 -11.58 -13.36
C ALA A 469 6.51 -10.46 -13.91
N ARG A 470 6.61 -10.32 -15.24
CA ARG A 470 7.33 -9.21 -15.88
C ARG A 470 6.74 -7.84 -15.53
N PHE A 471 5.41 -7.75 -15.49
CA PHE A 471 4.74 -6.51 -15.09
C PHE A 471 5.05 -6.17 -13.62
N TYR A 472 4.98 -7.14 -12.72
CA TYR A 472 5.29 -6.94 -11.31
C TYR A 472 6.75 -6.54 -11.09
N LEU A 473 7.72 -7.22 -11.72
CA LEU A 473 9.14 -6.84 -11.64
C LEU A 473 9.44 -5.37 -12.01
N LEU A 474 8.57 -4.75 -12.82
CA LEU A 474 8.73 -3.37 -13.28
C LEU A 474 7.94 -2.34 -12.45
N ASN A 475 6.90 -2.75 -11.73
CA ASN A 475 5.91 -1.83 -11.16
C ASN A 475 5.55 -2.11 -9.69
N ASP A 476 5.75 -3.34 -9.22
CA ASP A 476 5.43 -3.74 -7.85
C ASP A 476 6.63 -3.42 -6.94
N PRO A 477 6.44 -2.66 -5.84
CA PRO A 477 7.49 -2.46 -4.86
C PRO A 477 7.85 -3.74 -4.10
N HIS A 478 7.05 -4.80 -4.20
CA HIS A 478 7.37 -6.07 -3.56
C HIS A 478 8.27 -6.94 -4.45
N SER A 479 9.24 -7.59 -3.84
CA SER A 479 9.96 -8.69 -4.50
C SER A 479 9.01 -9.86 -4.78
N PRO A 480 9.26 -10.68 -5.83
CA PRO A 480 8.54 -11.94 -6.04
C PRO A 480 8.57 -12.84 -4.80
N GLY A 481 7.49 -13.59 -4.56
CA GLY A 481 7.31 -14.41 -3.35
C GLY A 481 8.48 -15.36 -3.06
N GLU A 482 9.08 -15.97 -4.09
CA GLU A 482 10.26 -16.83 -3.92
C GLU A 482 11.47 -16.10 -3.30
N PHE A 483 11.63 -14.80 -3.59
CA PHE A 483 12.72 -13.98 -3.06
C PHE A 483 12.34 -13.32 -1.73
N ARG A 484 11.05 -13.07 -1.47
CA ARG A 484 10.56 -12.68 -0.13
C ARG A 484 10.69 -13.81 0.88
N ALA A 485 10.53 -15.07 0.46
CA ALA A 485 10.83 -16.22 1.32
C ALA A 485 12.35 -16.38 1.51
N ASN A 486 13.11 -16.44 0.41
CA ASN A 486 14.51 -16.86 0.50
C ASN A 486 15.49 -15.77 0.92
N GLY A 487 15.27 -14.51 0.51
CA GLY A 487 16.17 -13.39 0.79
C GLY A 487 16.35 -13.13 2.28
N PRO A 488 15.26 -12.88 3.03
CA PRO A 488 15.29 -12.67 4.48
C PRO A 488 15.91 -13.85 5.24
N LEU A 489 15.55 -15.09 4.88
CA LEU A 489 16.09 -16.29 5.53
C LEU A 489 17.59 -16.49 5.26
N SER A 490 18.06 -16.14 4.06
CA SER A 490 19.49 -16.16 3.74
C SER A 490 20.29 -15.16 4.59
N ASN A 491 19.66 -14.07 5.02
CA ASN A 491 20.25 -13.06 5.90
C ASN A 491 20.06 -13.36 7.40
N PHE A 492 19.55 -14.54 7.76
CA PHE A 492 19.18 -14.88 9.14
C PHE A 492 19.99 -16.07 9.67
N ASP A 493 20.87 -15.83 10.63
CA ASP A 493 21.71 -16.88 11.21
C ASP A 493 20.90 -17.94 11.96
N ASP A 494 19.79 -17.58 12.61
CA ASP A 494 18.90 -18.53 13.28
C ASP A 494 18.29 -19.54 12.30
N PHE A 495 17.93 -19.10 11.09
CA PHE A 495 17.48 -20.01 10.02
C PHE A 495 18.58 -21.00 9.63
N ALA A 496 19.78 -20.49 9.36
CA ALA A 496 20.91 -21.33 8.97
C ALA A 496 21.27 -22.35 10.06
N ARG A 497 21.16 -21.98 11.36
CA ARG A 497 21.32 -22.90 12.49
C ARG A 497 20.21 -23.95 12.56
N ALA A 498 18.94 -23.53 12.47
CA ALA A 498 17.79 -24.43 12.57
C ALA A 498 17.80 -25.54 11.50
N TYR A 499 18.31 -25.24 10.31
CA TYR A 499 18.41 -26.18 9.19
C TYR A 499 19.82 -26.74 8.94
N ASN A 500 20.80 -26.41 9.80
CA ASN A 500 22.19 -26.82 9.64
C ASN A 500 22.77 -26.49 8.24
N CYS A 501 22.44 -25.31 7.70
CA CYS A 501 22.89 -24.88 6.38
C CYS A 501 24.41 -24.67 6.36
N PRO A 502 25.17 -25.32 5.45
CA PRO A 502 26.61 -25.13 5.34
C PRO A 502 26.98 -23.67 5.05
N VAL A 503 28.05 -23.17 5.66
CA VAL A 503 28.58 -21.82 5.40
C VAL A 503 28.95 -21.69 3.92
N GLY A 504 28.49 -20.63 3.27
CA GLY A 504 28.67 -20.38 1.83
C GLY A 504 27.65 -21.07 0.93
N SER A 505 26.71 -21.85 1.48
CA SER A 505 25.57 -22.35 0.71
C SER A 505 24.63 -21.20 0.30
N LYS A 506 23.76 -21.44 -0.69
CA LYS A 506 22.82 -20.43 -1.20
C LYS A 506 21.98 -19.78 -0.09
N MET A 507 21.57 -20.57 0.91
CA MET A 507 20.74 -20.12 2.04
C MET A 507 21.55 -19.80 3.31
N ASN A 508 22.88 -19.81 3.24
CA ASN A 508 23.78 -19.34 4.30
C ASN A 508 25.02 -18.67 3.67
N PRO A 509 24.83 -17.56 2.93
CA PRO A 509 25.92 -16.86 2.28
C PRO A 509 26.91 -16.27 3.31
N LEU A 510 28.17 -16.12 2.90
CA LEU A 510 29.22 -15.51 3.72
C LEU A 510 28.90 -14.05 4.07
N GLN A 511 28.35 -13.32 3.10
CA GLN A 511 27.91 -11.94 3.28
C GLN A 511 26.40 -11.92 3.46
N LYS A 512 25.96 -11.39 4.60
CA LYS A 512 24.55 -11.20 4.93
C LYS A 512 24.26 -9.72 5.07
N PHE A 513 23.14 -9.28 4.52
CA PHE A 513 22.74 -7.88 4.56
C PHE A 513 21.55 -7.74 5.51
N SER A 514 21.64 -6.82 6.47
CA SER A 514 20.52 -6.48 7.34
C SER A 514 20.63 -5.04 7.82
N VAL A 515 19.46 -4.41 7.97
CA VAL A 515 19.30 -3.13 8.63
C VAL A 515 18.95 -3.36 10.10
N TRP A 516 17.77 -3.96 10.34
CA TRP A 516 17.23 -4.28 11.66
C TRP A 516 17.66 -5.67 12.15
#